data_AF-A0A357M709-F1
#
_entry.id   AF-A0A357M709-F1
#
_cell.length_a   1.000
_cell.length_b   1.000
_cell.length_c   1.000
_cell.angle_alpha   90.00
_cell.angle_beta   90.00
_cell.angle_gamma   90.00
#
_symmetry.space_group_name_H-M   'P 1'
#
loop_
_entity.id
_entity.type
_entity.pdbx_description
1 polymer ?
#
loop_
_entity_poly.entity_id
_entity_poly.type
_entity_poly.pdbx_seq_one_letter_code
_entity_poly.pdbx_strand_id
1 'polypeptide(L)'
;MKFLPATKSNRWFIWMAVYGVFLWLLFILHRFVMMAHSLEATLLLRFALFSIILSGIVNALGWFGARLLWLITTTGIIIGSVIMLSYTYREMSGWEDLAGFLAFFFFTCGGFALGLLAEGIRLLVKQWPKA
;
A
#
# COMPACT_ATOMS: atom_id res chain seq x y z
N MET A 1 -0.41 -16.14 12.35
CA MET A 1 -1.09 -14.90 11.92
C MET A 1 -2.57 -14.93 12.34
N LYS A 2 -2.86 -14.76 13.65
CA LYS A 2 -4.25 -14.79 14.18
C LYS A 2 -5.00 -13.46 13.99
N PHE A 3 -4.28 -12.38 13.66
CA PHE A 3 -4.82 -11.04 13.45
C PHE A 3 -5.55 -10.87 12.10
N LEU A 4 -5.08 -11.53 11.05
CA LEU A 4 -5.67 -11.41 9.71
C LEU A 4 -7.01 -12.17 9.63
N PRO A 5 -8.01 -11.63 8.91
CA PRO A 5 -9.27 -12.34 8.70
C PRO A 5 -9.05 -13.71 8.04
N ALA A 6 -10.01 -14.62 8.25
CA ALA A 6 -10.01 -15.90 7.56
C ALA A 6 -10.07 -15.71 6.04
N THR A 7 -9.48 -16.66 5.31
CA THR A 7 -9.51 -16.69 3.84
C THR A 7 -10.96 -16.69 3.36
N LYS A 8 -11.27 -15.93 2.31
CA LYS A 8 -12.63 -15.73 1.77
C LYS A 8 -13.66 -15.11 2.74
N SER A 9 -13.24 -14.51 3.86
CA SER A 9 -14.15 -13.84 4.79
C SER A 9 -14.60 -12.46 4.30
N ASN A 10 -15.87 -12.10 4.50
CA ASN A 10 -16.40 -10.76 4.21
C ASN A 10 -15.70 -9.63 4.99
N ARG A 11 -15.01 -9.96 6.09
CA ARG A 11 -14.22 -8.98 6.85
C ARG A 11 -13.11 -8.33 6.00
N TRP A 12 -12.64 -8.98 4.94
CA TRP A 12 -11.67 -8.40 4.02
C TRP A 12 -12.20 -7.17 3.26
N PHE A 13 -13.51 -7.07 3.03
CA PHE A 13 -14.10 -5.87 2.42
C PHE A 13 -14.06 -4.67 3.38
N ILE A 14 -14.23 -4.91 4.68
CA ILE A 14 -14.05 -3.88 5.71
C ILE A 14 -12.59 -3.42 5.72
N TRP A 15 -11.65 -4.37 5.68
CA TRP A 15 -10.22 -4.06 5.56
C TRP A 15 -9.91 -3.26 4.29
N MET A 16 -10.48 -3.63 3.15
CA MET A 16 -10.32 -2.91 1.89
C MET A 16 -10.83 -1.46 2.01
N ALA A 17 -11.99 -1.25 2.62
CA ALA A 17 -12.54 0.09 2.84
C ALA A 17 -11.64 0.92 3.79
N VAL A 18 -11.27 0.37 4.95
CA VAL A 18 -10.41 1.05 5.94
C VAL A 18 -9.05 1.39 5.33
N TYR A 19 -8.43 0.46 4.62
CA TYR A 19 -7.13 0.64 3.99
C TYR A 19 -7.19 1.68 2.86
N GLY A 20 -8.26 1.68 2.06
CA GLY A 20 -8.48 2.65 1.00
C GLY A 20 -8.69 4.06 1.54
N VAL A 21 -9.51 4.21 2.57
CA VAL A 21 -9.72 5.51 3.25
C VAL A 21 -8.43 6.01 3.88
N PHE A 22 -7.67 5.13 4.55
CA PHE A 22 -6.39 5.48 5.14
C PHE A 22 -5.41 6.03 4.11
N LEU A 23 -5.21 5.32 2.99
CA LEU A 23 -4.35 5.79 1.89
C LEU A 23 -4.84 7.11 1.28
N TRP A 24 -6.15 7.25 1.11
CA TRP A 24 -6.71 8.47 0.55
C TRP A 24 -6.44 9.68 1.45
N LEU A 25 -6.67 9.54 2.76
CA LEU A 25 -6.36 10.57 3.74
C LEU A 25 -4.85 10.86 3.81
N LEU A 26 -4.00 9.86 3.65
CA LEU A 26 -2.54 10.03 3.57
C LEU A 26 -2.15 10.93 2.39
N PHE A 27 -2.70 10.70 1.19
CA PHE A 27 -2.40 11.54 0.02
C PHE A 27 -2.95 12.96 0.17
N ILE A 28 -4.12 13.12 0.80
CA ILE A 28 -4.69 14.42 1.14
C ILE A 28 -3.76 15.19 2.09
N LEU A 29 -3.30 14.50 3.15
CA LEU A 29 -2.38 15.07 4.13
C LEU A 29 -1.08 15.54 3.45
N HIS A 30 -0.46 14.68 2.65
CA HIS A 30 0.78 15.02 1.95
C HIS A 30 0.61 16.24 1.03
N ARG A 31 -0.38 16.21 0.12
CA ARG A 31 -0.50 17.21 -0.94
C ARG A 31 -1.13 18.53 -0.48
N PHE A 32 -2.21 18.48 0.29
CA PHE A 32 -2.98 19.69 0.61
C PHE A 32 -2.62 20.30 1.95
N VAL A 33 -2.28 19.46 2.94
CA VAL A 33 -1.95 19.95 4.29
C VAL A 33 -0.46 20.29 4.38
N MET A 34 0.42 19.36 4.02
CA MET A 34 1.86 19.55 4.21
C MET A 34 2.48 20.45 3.13
N MET A 35 2.04 20.35 1.88
CA MET A 35 2.53 21.21 0.79
C MET A 35 1.67 22.45 0.53
N ALA A 36 0.67 22.73 1.38
CA ALA A 36 -0.19 23.91 1.31
C ALA A 36 -0.79 24.22 -0.08
N HIS A 37 -1.00 23.20 -0.91
CA HIS A 37 -1.63 23.39 -2.22
C HIS A 37 -3.14 23.62 -2.09
N SER A 38 -3.72 24.35 -3.05
CA SER A 38 -5.17 24.56 -3.12
C SER A 38 -5.91 23.24 -3.28
N LEU A 39 -6.99 23.08 -2.53
CA LEU A 39 -7.84 21.90 -2.59
C LEU A 39 -8.58 21.84 -3.93
N GLU A 40 -8.25 20.82 -4.74
CA GLU A 40 -8.82 20.60 -6.07
C GLU A 40 -9.62 19.29 -6.10
N ALA A 41 -10.91 19.37 -6.45
CA ALA A 41 -11.82 18.22 -6.45
C ALA A 41 -11.39 17.09 -7.40
N THR A 42 -10.85 17.44 -8.57
CA THR A 42 -10.34 16.47 -9.55
C THR A 42 -9.20 15.63 -8.97
N LEU A 43 -8.28 16.27 -8.25
CA LEU A 43 -7.13 15.60 -7.66
C LEU A 43 -7.55 14.73 -6.46
N LEU A 44 -8.50 15.20 -5.65
CA LEU A 44 -9.10 14.40 -4.58
C LEU A 44 -9.71 13.10 -5.11
N LEU A 45 -10.47 13.16 -6.20
CA LEU A 45 -11.07 11.99 -6.84
C LEU A 45 -10.00 11.04 -7.37
N ARG A 46 -8.93 11.56 -8.01
CA ARG A 46 -7.82 10.74 -8.51
C ARG A 46 -7.13 9.98 -7.38
N PHE A 47 -6.87 10.63 -6.25
CA PHE A 47 -6.30 9.96 -5.08
C PHE A 47 -7.25 8.94 -4.47
N ALA A 48 -8.56 9.21 -4.44
CA ALA A 48 -9.55 8.24 -3.96
C ALA A 48 -9.54 6.99 -4.84
N LEU A 49 -9.59 7.15 -6.16
CA LEU A 49 -9.56 6.05 -7.12
C LEU A 49 -8.27 5.24 -7.01
N PHE A 50 -7.12 5.91 -6.96
CA PHE A 50 -5.82 5.24 -6.79
C PHE A 50 -5.76 4.43 -5.48
N SER A 51 -6.25 5.02 -4.37
CA SER A 51 -6.27 4.36 -3.06
C SER A 51 -7.21 3.14 -3.04
N ILE A 52 -8.36 3.24 -3.69
CA ILE A 52 -9.31 2.13 -3.85
C ILE A 52 -8.69 1.00 -4.67
N ILE A 53 -8.04 1.32 -5.80
CA ILE A 53 -7.39 0.33 -6.66
C ILE A 53 -6.27 -0.39 -5.88
N LEU A 54 -5.38 0.37 -5.25
CA LEU A 54 -4.25 -0.20 -4.51
C LEU A 54 -4.75 -1.05 -3.33
N SER A 55 -5.70 -0.54 -2.56
CA SER A 55 -6.33 -1.28 -1.47
C SER A 55 -7.03 -2.55 -1.97
N GLY A 56 -7.75 -2.46 -3.09
CA GLY A 56 -8.44 -3.57 -3.73
C GLY A 56 -7.49 -4.68 -4.11
N ILE A 57 -6.38 -4.36 -4.79
CA ILE A 57 -5.36 -5.35 -5.18
C ILE A 57 -4.79 -6.05 -3.93
N VAL A 58 -4.32 -5.28 -2.95
CA VAL A 58 -3.65 -5.84 -1.76
C VAL A 58 -4.62 -6.70 -0.94
N ASN A 59 -5.82 -6.19 -0.66
CA ASN A 59 -6.80 -6.91 0.17
C ASN A 59 -7.48 -8.06 -0.57
N ALA A 60 -7.65 -8.00 -1.89
CA ALA A 60 -8.14 -9.14 -2.67
C ALA A 60 -7.16 -10.31 -2.63
N LEU A 61 -5.85 -10.06 -2.76
CA LEU A 61 -4.82 -11.10 -2.62
C LEU A 61 -4.79 -11.68 -1.20
N GLY A 62 -4.97 -10.82 -0.18
CA GLY A 62 -5.18 -11.26 1.21
C GLY A 62 -6.42 -12.15 1.36
N TRP A 63 -7.53 -11.80 0.71
CA TRP A 63 -8.78 -12.56 0.68
C TRP A 63 -8.61 -13.94 0.04
N PHE A 64 -7.78 -14.07 -1.01
CA PHE A 64 -7.37 -15.35 -1.61
C PHE A 64 -6.42 -16.18 -0.72
N GLY A 65 -5.88 -15.60 0.35
CA GLY A 65 -5.06 -16.30 1.34
C GLY A 65 -3.55 -16.04 1.24
N ALA A 66 -3.11 -15.13 0.37
CA ALA A 66 -1.71 -14.72 0.25
C ALA A 66 -1.28 -13.80 1.40
N ARG A 67 -1.19 -14.37 2.62
CA ARG A 67 -0.99 -13.60 3.85
C ARG A 67 0.42 -13.00 4.00
N LEU A 68 1.47 -13.67 3.52
CA LEU A 68 2.82 -13.12 3.50
C LEU A 68 2.91 -11.97 2.49
N LEU A 69 2.30 -12.15 1.31
CA LEU A 69 2.22 -11.08 0.31
C LEU A 69 1.56 -9.84 0.91
N TRP A 70 0.41 -10.01 1.55
CA TRP A 70 -0.30 -8.89 2.19
C TRP A 70 0.55 -8.18 3.24
N LEU A 71 1.23 -8.93 4.13
CA LEU A 71 2.05 -8.37 5.21
C LEU A 71 3.26 -7.60 4.67
N ILE A 72 3.99 -8.19 3.73
CA ILE A 72 5.22 -7.59 3.18
C ILE A 72 4.86 -6.38 2.31
N THR A 73 3.80 -6.47 1.50
CA THR A 73 3.31 -5.33 0.71
C THR A 73 2.86 -4.19 1.61
N THR A 74 2.10 -4.48 2.67
CA THR A 74 1.65 -3.47 3.63
C THR A 74 2.83 -2.81 4.35
N THR A 75 3.87 -3.59 4.67
CA THR A 75 5.11 -3.05 5.25
C THR A 75 5.81 -2.10 4.26
N GLY A 76 5.91 -2.49 2.99
CA GLY A 76 6.44 -1.63 1.92
C GLY A 76 5.65 -0.34 1.77
N ILE A 77 4.31 -0.42 1.79
CA ILE A 77 3.42 0.76 1.74
C ILE A 77 3.67 1.68 2.94
N ILE A 78 3.77 1.14 4.17
CA ILE A 78 4.04 1.94 5.37
C ILE A 78 5.39 2.64 5.27
N ILE A 79 6.45 1.92 4.90
CA ILE A 79 7.80 2.49 4.75
C ILE A 79 7.79 3.56 3.64
N GLY A 80 7.20 3.26 2.49
CA GLY A 80 7.07 4.19 1.38
C GLY A 80 6.30 5.45 1.76
N SER A 81 5.24 5.30 2.57
CA SER A 81 4.44 6.43 3.09
C SER A 81 5.27 7.32 4.00
N VAL A 82 6.01 6.75 4.95
CA VAL A 82 6.88 7.50 5.86
C VAL A 82 7.95 8.26 5.08
N ILE A 83 8.57 7.60 4.10
CA ILE A 83 9.59 8.22 3.25
C ILE A 83 9.00 9.35 2.40
N MET A 84 7.83 9.14 1.79
CA MET A 84 7.10 10.17 1.04
C MET A 84 6.87 11.42 1.91
N LEU A 85 6.31 11.27 3.11
CA LEU A 85 6.08 12.39 4.02
C LEU A 85 7.39 13.07 4.47
N SER A 86 8.49 12.33 4.56
CA SER A 86 9.79 12.91 4.90
C SER A 86 10.38 13.78 3.79
N TYR A 87 10.06 13.48 2.52
CA TYR A 87 10.52 14.27 1.38
C TYR A 87 9.90 15.65 1.33
N THR A 88 8.72 15.84 1.93
CA THR A 88 8.06 17.16 2.02
C THR A 88 8.89 18.19 2.81
N TYR A 89 9.79 17.76 3.70
CA TYR A 89 10.64 18.65 4.49
C TYR A 89 12.05 18.83 3.91
N ARG A 90 12.36 18.16 2.80
CA ARG A 90 13.65 18.31 2.12
C ARG A 90 13.54 19.42 1.11
N GLU A 91 14.46 20.37 1.13
CA GLU A 91 14.56 21.36 0.06
C GLU A 91 15.09 20.67 -1.21
N MET A 92 14.18 20.41 -2.16
CA MET A 92 14.48 19.74 -3.42
C MET A 92 14.07 20.58 -4.63
N SER A 93 14.05 21.90 -4.49
CA SER A 93 13.76 22.84 -5.58
C SER A 93 12.43 22.54 -6.30
N GLY A 94 11.39 22.12 -5.57
CA GLY A 94 10.07 21.81 -6.12
C GLY A 94 9.90 20.37 -6.63
N TRP A 95 10.91 19.52 -6.50
CA TRP A 95 10.82 18.08 -6.82
C TRP A 95 10.33 17.23 -5.65
N GLU A 96 10.04 17.83 -4.49
CA GLU A 96 9.66 17.10 -3.27
C GLU A 96 8.48 16.14 -3.52
N ASP A 97 7.48 16.61 -4.26
CA ASP A 97 6.24 15.88 -4.48
C ASP A 97 6.42 14.68 -5.42
N LEU A 98 7.19 14.87 -6.50
CA LEU A 98 7.51 13.77 -7.40
C LEU A 98 8.42 12.75 -6.71
N ALA A 99 9.47 13.20 -6.04
CA ALA A 99 10.40 12.32 -5.33
C ALA A 99 9.68 11.53 -4.22
N GLY A 100 8.82 12.20 -3.45
CA GLY A 100 8.00 11.58 -2.42
C GLY A 100 7.07 10.51 -2.99
N PHE A 101 6.29 10.85 -4.02
CA PHE A 101 5.38 9.90 -4.67
C PHE A 101 6.12 8.71 -5.30
N LEU A 102 7.27 8.96 -5.94
CA LEU A 102 8.08 7.92 -6.57
C LEU A 102 8.69 6.99 -5.52
N ALA A 103 9.13 7.52 -4.39
CA ALA A 103 9.58 6.70 -3.26
C ALA A 103 8.45 5.82 -2.73
N PHE A 104 7.25 6.37 -2.49
CA PHE A 104 6.08 5.59 -2.10
C PHE A 104 5.82 4.45 -3.09
N PHE A 105 5.84 4.75 -4.39
CA PHE A 105 5.63 3.77 -5.45
C PHE A 105 6.67 2.67 -5.43
N PHE A 106 7.96 3.01 -5.37
CA PHE A 106 9.05 2.01 -5.36
C PHE A 106 8.99 1.09 -4.14
N PHE A 107 8.74 1.61 -2.95
CA PHE A 107 8.62 0.78 -1.74
C PHE A 107 7.36 -0.09 -1.77
N THR A 108 6.26 0.41 -2.35
CA THR A 108 5.04 -0.37 -2.56
C THR A 108 5.28 -1.52 -3.55
N CYS A 109 5.85 -1.24 -4.72
CA CYS A 109 6.17 -2.26 -5.73
C CYS A 109 7.23 -3.25 -5.25
N GLY A 110 8.27 -2.77 -4.55
CA GLY A 110 9.30 -3.61 -3.96
C GLY A 110 8.73 -4.53 -2.87
N GLY A 111 7.91 -3.99 -1.97
CA GLY A 111 7.19 -4.78 -0.97
C GLY A 111 6.25 -5.81 -1.61
N PHE A 112 5.56 -5.44 -2.69
CA PHE A 112 4.72 -6.36 -3.45
C PHE A 112 5.52 -7.49 -4.08
N ALA A 113 6.62 -7.18 -4.77
CA ALA A 113 7.50 -8.17 -5.40
C ALA A 113 8.10 -9.13 -4.37
N LEU A 114 8.64 -8.60 -3.27
CA LEU A 114 9.16 -9.42 -2.17
C LEU A 114 8.06 -10.26 -1.51
N GLY A 115 6.86 -9.70 -1.37
CA GLY A 115 5.70 -10.41 -0.85
C GLY A 115 5.27 -11.58 -1.73
N LEU A 116 5.27 -11.37 -3.05
CA LEU A 116 4.99 -12.41 -4.03
C LEU A 116 6.04 -13.52 -4.00
N LEU A 117 7.33 -13.16 -3.93
CA LEU A 117 8.42 -14.12 -3.78
C LEU A 117 8.28 -14.94 -2.49
N ALA A 118 8.03 -14.28 -1.36
CA ALA A 118 7.89 -14.95 -0.07
C ALA A 118 6.69 -15.92 -0.02
N GLU A 119 5.53 -15.51 -0.56
CA GLU A 119 4.36 -16.38 -0.65
C GLU A 119 4.62 -17.54 -1.62
N GLY A 120 5.27 -17.28 -2.76
CA GLY A 120 5.66 -18.31 -3.74
C GLY A 120 6.58 -19.37 -3.14
N ILE A 121 7.66 -18.96 -2.45
CA ILE A 121 8.58 -19.87 -1.76
C ILE A 121 7.82 -20.70 -0.72
N ARG A 122 6.95 -20.08 0.09
CA ARG A 122 6.13 -20.79 1.08
C ARG A 122 5.26 -21.88 0.45
N LEU A 123 4.64 -21.59 -0.70
CA LEU A 123 3.80 -22.55 -1.41
C LEU A 123 4.63 -23.72 -1.97
N LEU A 124 5.78 -23.42 -2.57
CA LEU A 124 6.70 -24.44 -3.10
C LEU A 124 7.21 -25.36 -1.99
N VAL A 125 7.67 -24.81 -0.85
CA VAL A 125 8.13 -25.60 0.30
C VAL A 125 7.00 -26.45 0.90
N LYS A 126 5.76 -25.92 0.94
CA LYS A 126 4.61 -26.67 1.44
C LYS A 126 4.23 -27.85 0.56
N GLN A 127 4.36 -27.70 -0.76
CA GLN A 127 4.03 -28.72 -1.75
C GLN A 127 5.19 -29.67 -2.06
N TRP A 128 6.38 -29.38 -1.51
CA TRP A 128 7.55 -30.22 -1.72
C TRP A 128 7.29 -31.62 -1.12
N PRO A 129 7.36 -32.70 -1.92
CA PRO A 129 7.22 -34.05 -1.39
C PRO A 129 8.37 -34.29 -0.41
N LYS A 130 8.04 -34.58 0.84
CA LYS A 130 9.02 -35.07 1.81
C LYS A 130 9.46 -36.46 1.31
N ALA A 131 10.71 -36.57 0.90
CA ALA A 131 11.36 -37.85 0.60
C ALA A 131 11.44 -38.71 1.87
#